data_AF-A0A923MDQ6-F1
#
_entry.id   AF-A0A923MDQ6-F1
#
_cell.length_a   1.000
_cell.length_b   1.000
_cell.length_c   1.000
_cell.angle_alpha   90.00
_cell.angle_beta   90.00
_cell.angle_gamma   90.00
#
_symmetry.space_group_name_H-M   'P 1'
#
loop_
_entity.id
_entity.type
_entity.pdbx_description
1 polymer ?
#
loop_
_entity_poly.entity_id
_entity_poly.type
_entity_poly.pdbx_seq_one_letter_code
_entity_poly.pdbx_strand_id
1 'polypeptide(L)'
;MMPPLGTHSPLVRVGMPLVSGELLDYGVASGLPMMLSANAFARVDRNHEFVGFKLAAAQALPREADLCLDSAGFTASALYGDYRWTVREYYDLVSAGPWTWHSAMDLCVEDEVAGDAGTRRLRIDMTIARYFECRNEASKRGCDAPVPVLQGRFADEYVRCAEEMGIPADAPLVGVGSVCRRHLHGPDGLFAIVAALDRALVPGVGLHLYGAKGGALRALRERGLLHRIRSVDSMAWDYSVRRSTPTGRTQFARALAMVDWHARQLAYLSRATAQTVPVLQPAPRLQGDVEIADEAVGAALADLCASNDISYRDATAHLPMDRAMVYAVLRNHGVKAFEDEDPEDDYGLGILYPAVREAFVAAGRIAAA
;
A
#
# COMPACT_ATOMS: atom_id res chain seq x y z
N MET A 1 4.52 16.35 18.99
CA MET A 1 5.93 15.90 19.07
C MET A 1 5.92 14.40 19.36
N MET A 2 6.38 13.57 18.42
CA MET A 2 6.30 12.12 18.55
C MET A 2 7.45 11.59 19.43
N PRO A 3 7.20 10.67 20.40
CA PRO A 3 8.27 10.09 21.22
C PRO A 3 9.31 9.30 20.39
N PRO A 4 10.60 9.33 20.80
CA PRO A 4 11.70 8.66 20.11
C PRO A 4 11.49 7.14 20.03
N LEU A 5 12.13 6.49 19.06
CA LEU A 5 12.11 5.04 18.83
C LEU A 5 12.87 4.28 19.95
N GLY A 6 12.34 4.33 21.17
CA GLY A 6 12.60 3.36 22.24
C GLY A 6 11.49 2.30 22.28
N THR A 7 11.44 1.50 23.36
CA THR A 7 10.43 0.46 23.64
C THR A 7 9.00 1.02 23.71
N HIS A 8 8.45 1.44 22.58
CA HIS A 8 7.10 1.91 22.46
C HIS A 8 6.21 0.77 21.95
N SER A 9 5.03 0.64 22.53
CA SER A 9 4.00 -0.22 21.96
C SER A 9 3.41 0.48 20.74
N PRO A 10 3.26 -0.20 19.59
CA PRO A 10 2.60 0.39 18.44
C PRO A 10 1.17 0.78 18.77
N LEU A 11 0.70 1.89 18.20
CA LEU A 11 -0.70 2.29 18.29
C LEU A 11 -1.57 1.36 17.43
N VAL A 12 -2.61 0.79 18.02
CA VAL A 12 -3.56 -0.07 17.29
C VAL A 12 -4.79 0.76 16.97
N ARG A 13 -5.04 1.01 15.68
CA ARG A 13 -6.21 1.74 15.21
C ARG A 13 -7.35 0.78 14.89
N VAL A 14 -8.56 1.13 15.27
CA VAL A 14 -9.76 0.41 14.81
C VAL A 14 -10.16 0.94 13.44
N GLY A 15 -10.28 0.05 12.45
CA GLY A 15 -10.82 0.41 11.14
C GLY A 15 -12.32 0.69 11.25
N MET A 16 -12.74 1.87 10.81
CA MET A 16 -14.10 2.38 10.96
C MET A 16 -14.88 2.29 9.64
N PRO A 17 -15.93 1.46 9.56
CA PRO A 17 -16.73 1.29 8.35
C PRO A 17 -17.79 2.39 8.16
N LEU A 18 -18.05 3.19 9.20
CA LEU A 18 -19.07 4.24 9.20
C LEU A 18 -18.45 5.57 9.64
N VAL A 19 -18.93 6.65 9.03
CA VAL A 19 -18.45 8.02 9.24
C VAL A 19 -19.38 8.88 10.10
N SER A 20 -20.42 8.25 10.67
CA SER A 20 -21.44 8.91 11.49
C SER A 20 -22.27 7.86 12.25
N GLY A 21 -22.97 8.31 13.30
CA GLY A 21 -23.90 7.51 14.08
C GLY A 21 -23.23 6.78 15.24
N GLU A 22 -24.03 6.00 15.97
CA GLU A 22 -23.65 5.41 17.26
C GLU A 22 -22.28 4.71 17.23
N LEU A 23 -21.96 3.96 16.16
CA LEU A 23 -20.68 3.25 16.08
C LEU A 23 -19.48 4.21 16.17
N LEU A 24 -19.54 5.33 15.46
CA LEU A 24 -18.51 6.36 15.53
C LEU A 24 -18.52 7.03 16.90
N ASP A 25 -19.70 7.38 17.41
CA ASP A 25 -19.85 8.05 18.71
C ASP A 25 -19.24 7.23 19.85
N TYR A 26 -19.44 5.91 19.85
CA TYR A 26 -18.81 5.01 20.81
C TYR A 26 -17.29 4.93 20.65
N GLY A 27 -16.78 4.93 19.41
CA GLY A 27 -15.34 4.96 19.14
C GLY A 27 -14.68 6.22 19.73
N VAL A 28 -15.31 7.38 19.50
CA VAL A 28 -14.89 8.67 20.05
C VAL A 28 -14.97 8.68 21.58
N ALA A 29 -16.12 8.31 22.15
CA ALA A 29 -16.36 8.33 23.59
C ALA A 29 -15.42 7.37 24.35
N SER A 30 -14.98 6.29 23.69
CA SER A 30 -14.02 5.33 24.24
C SER A 30 -12.56 5.76 24.07
N GLY A 31 -12.30 6.91 23.43
CA GLY A 31 -10.96 7.41 23.16
C GLY A 31 -10.14 6.51 22.22
N LEU A 32 -10.80 5.75 21.34
CA LEU A 32 -10.12 4.80 20.47
C LEU A 32 -9.41 5.54 19.33
N PRO A 33 -8.15 5.16 19.01
CA PRO A 33 -7.52 5.59 17.77
C PRO A 33 -8.26 4.95 16.59
N MET A 34 -8.64 5.74 15.60
CA MET A 34 -9.46 5.28 14.48
C MET A 34 -8.75 5.49 13.14
N MET A 35 -9.01 4.56 12.22
CA MET A 35 -8.70 4.70 10.79
C MET A 35 -10.02 4.71 10.03
N LEU A 36 -10.29 5.79 9.31
CA LEU A 36 -11.42 5.90 8.40
C LEU A 36 -10.93 5.75 6.97
N SER A 37 -11.72 5.08 6.14
CA SER A 37 -11.41 4.95 4.72
C SER A 37 -12.11 6.02 3.90
N ALA A 38 -11.44 6.60 2.91
CA ALA A 38 -12.05 7.53 1.96
C ALA A 38 -13.35 6.97 1.35
N ASN A 39 -13.39 5.66 1.10
CA ASN A 39 -14.56 4.99 0.55
C ASN A 39 -15.81 5.08 1.47
N ALA A 40 -15.64 5.16 2.80
CA ALA A 40 -16.76 5.32 3.71
C ALA A 40 -17.46 6.68 3.55
N PHE A 41 -16.73 7.68 3.04
CA PHE A 41 -17.23 9.00 2.68
C PHE A 41 -17.78 9.07 1.26
N ALA A 42 -17.56 8.07 0.41
CA ALA A 42 -18.02 8.11 -0.98
C ALA A 42 -19.55 8.22 -1.04
N ARG A 43 -20.05 9.09 -1.92
CA ARG A 43 -21.44 9.11 -2.35
C ARG A 43 -21.49 8.54 -3.75
N VAL A 44 -22.53 7.76 -4.00
CA VAL A 44 -22.79 7.21 -5.32
C VAL A 44 -24.20 7.58 -5.77
N ASP A 45 -24.39 7.69 -7.09
CA ASP A 45 -25.71 7.86 -7.68
C ASP A 45 -26.47 6.53 -7.78
N ARG A 46 -27.60 6.54 -8.52
CA ARG A 46 -28.44 5.35 -8.73
C ARG A 46 -27.77 4.26 -9.56
N ASN A 47 -26.76 4.61 -10.33
CA ASN A 47 -25.95 3.69 -11.13
C ASN A 47 -24.71 3.21 -10.37
N HIS A 48 -24.61 3.55 -9.08
CA HIS A 48 -23.43 3.34 -8.25
C HIS A 48 -22.19 4.12 -8.69
N GLU A 49 -22.32 5.13 -9.54
CA GLU A 49 -21.19 5.98 -9.96
C GLU A 49 -20.83 7.00 -8.88
N PHE A 50 -19.54 7.25 -8.71
CA PHE A 50 -19.06 8.21 -7.71
C PHE A 50 -19.50 9.64 -8.08
N VAL A 51 -20.07 10.35 -7.11
CA VAL A 51 -20.56 11.74 -7.29
C VAL A 51 -20.02 12.70 -6.22
N GLY A 52 -18.88 12.35 -5.62
CA GLY A 52 -18.22 13.15 -4.58
C GLY A 52 -18.32 12.57 -3.17
N PHE A 53 -17.57 13.17 -2.26
CA PHE A 53 -17.52 12.75 -0.85
C PHE A 53 -18.57 13.44 0.02
N LYS A 54 -18.90 12.80 1.16
CA LYS A 54 -19.73 13.36 2.24
C LYS A 54 -18.90 14.39 3.05
N LEU A 55 -18.54 15.52 2.44
CA LEU A 55 -17.68 16.53 3.08
C LEU A 55 -18.25 17.09 4.39
N ALA A 56 -19.57 17.28 4.47
CA ALA A 56 -20.23 17.70 5.72
C ALA A 56 -20.06 16.69 6.86
N ALA A 57 -20.00 15.39 6.56
CA ALA A 57 -19.74 14.37 7.56
C ALA A 57 -18.29 14.42 8.04
N ALA A 58 -17.33 14.68 7.14
CA ALA A 58 -15.92 14.88 7.52
C ALA A 58 -15.72 16.13 8.39
N GLN A 59 -16.40 17.24 8.06
CA GLN A 59 -16.38 18.49 8.85
C GLN A 59 -16.98 18.32 10.24
N ALA A 60 -17.96 17.44 10.38
CA ALA A 60 -18.64 17.16 11.65
C ALA A 60 -17.85 16.21 12.57
N LEU A 61 -16.71 15.68 12.13
CA LEU A 61 -15.89 14.81 12.96
C LEU A 61 -15.31 15.58 14.17
N PRO A 62 -15.29 14.99 15.38
CA PRO A 62 -14.71 15.62 16.56
C PRO A 62 -13.21 15.87 16.39
N ARG A 63 -12.75 17.11 16.65
CA ARG A 63 -11.35 17.52 16.43
C ARG A 63 -10.39 16.93 17.46
N GLU A 64 -10.92 16.56 18.62
CA GLU A 64 -10.19 15.96 19.74
C GLU A 64 -9.96 14.45 19.57
N ALA A 65 -10.65 13.82 18.61
CA ALA A 65 -10.49 12.39 18.35
C ALA A 65 -9.24 12.10 17.51
N ASP A 66 -8.57 10.98 17.78
CA ASP A 66 -7.43 10.53 16.96
C ASP A 66 -7.93 9.80 15.71
N LEU A 67 -8.16 10.57 14.65
CA LEU A 67 -8.72 10.10 13.39
C LEU A 67 -7.67 10.14 12.28
N CYS A 68 -7.45 9.02 11.61
CA CYS A 68 -6.62 8.97 10.39
C CYS A 68 -7.46 8.62 9.18
N LEU A 69 -7.00 9.05 8.01
CA LEU A 69 -7.66 8.80 6.74
C LEU A 69 -6.80 7.94 5.83
N ASP A 70 -7.25 6.73 5.52
CA ASP A 70 -6.71 5.97 4.40
C ASP A 70 -7.31 6.45 3.07
N SER A 71 -6.55 6.25 1.99
CA SER A 71 -6.94 6.62 0.62
C SER A 71 -8.03 5.73 0.03
N ALA A 72 -8.29 4.57 0.64
CA ALA A 72 -9.07 3.45 0.15
C ALA A 72 -8.50 2.68 -1.05
N GLY A 73 -7.18 2.72 -1.32
CA GLY A 73 -6.55 2.06 -2.48
C GLY A 73 -7.00 0.61 -2.70
N PHE A 74 -6.86 -0.25 -1.68
CA PHE A 74 -7.32 -1.65 -1.76
C PHE A 74 -8.83 -1.78 -2.01
N THR A 75 -9.64 -1.01 -1.29
CA THR A 75 -11.11 -1.07 -1.42
C THR A 75 -11.56 -0.64 -2.81
N ALA A 76 -10.92 0.39 -3.36
CA ALA A 76 -11.21 0.90 -4.69
C ALA A 76 -10.85 -0.15 -5.75
N SER A 77 -9.64 -0.71 -5.72
CA SER A 77 -9.26 -1.75 -6.69
C SER A 77 -10.14 -2.99 -6.59
N ALA A 78 -10.39 -3.50 -5.39
CA ALA A 78 -11.17 -4.72 -5.18
C ALA A 78 -12.66 -4.58 -5.55
N LEU A 79 -13.27 -3.41 -5.36
CA LEU A 79 -14.71 -3.21 -5.63
C LEU A 79 -15.01 -2.59 -6.99
N TYR A 80 -14.09 -1.76 -7.50
CA TYR A 80 -14.36 -0.86 -8.61
C TYR A 80 -13.38 -1.02 -9.78
N GLY A 81 -12.39 -1.90 -9.65
CA GLY A 81 -11.28 -2.02 -10.59
C GLY A 81 -10.13 -1.10 -10.23
N ASP A 82 -10.39 0.17 -9.89
CA ASP A 82 -9.46 1.14 -9.31
C ASP A 82 -10.24 2.38 -8.80
N TYR A 83 -9.54 3.45 -8.40
CA TYR A 83 -10.17 4.67 -7.89
C TYR A 83 -11.25 5.25 -8.81
N ARG A 84 -12.38 5.61 -8.20
CA ARG A 84 -13.48 6.34 -8.86
C ARG A 84 -13.42 7.86 -8.64
N TRP A 85 -12.39 8.32 -7.94
CA TRP A 85 -12.17 9.71 -7.61
C TRP A 85 -10.75 10.11 -7.96
N THR A 86 -10.58 11.38 -8.29
CA THR A 86 -9.30 12.01 -8.59
C THR A 86 -8.55 12.38 -7.31
N VAL A 87 -7.24 12.68 -7.42
CA VAL A 87 -6.46 13.24 -6.31
C VAL A 87 -7.10 14.53 -5.80
N ARG A 88 -7.55 15.40 -6.70
CA ARG A 88 -8.22 16.66 -6.32
C ARG A 88 -9.46 16.42 -5.47
N GLU A 89 -10.32 15.48 -5.85
CA GLU A 89 -11.53 15.15 -5.07
C GLU A 89 -11.17 14.49 -3.73
N TYR A 90 -10.14 13.63 -3.69
CA TYR A 90 -9.63 13.09 -2.43
C TYR A 90 -9.16 14.20 -1.49
N TYR A 91 -8.48 15.21 -2.02
CA TYR A 91 -8.03 16.34 -1.21
C TYR A 91 -9.14 17.31 -0.80
N ASP A 92 -10.31 17.30 -1.45
CA ASP A 92 -11.51 17.96 -0.91
C ASP A 92 -11.93 17.30 0.41
N LEU A 93 -11.84 15.96 0.50
CA LEU A 93 -12.09 15.22 1.73
C LEU A 93 -10.97 15.42 2.78
N VAL A 94 -9.70 15.40 2.36
CA VAL A 94 -8.55 15.68 3.26
C VAL A 94 -8.73 17.06 3.91
N SER A 95 -9.06 18.09 3.13
CA SER A 95 -9.22 19.46 3.62
C SER A 95 -10.43 19.63 4.56
N ALA A 96 -11.42 18.76 4.45
CA ALA A 96 -12.68 18.87 5.19
C ALA A 96 -12.63 18.30 6.61
N GLY A 97 -11.74 17.33 6.87
CA GLY A 97 -11.72 16.58 8.14
C GLY A 97 -10.53 16.92 9.06
N PRO A 98 -10.64 16.64 10.36
CA PRO A 98 -9.59 16.90 11.35
C PRO A 98 -8.64 15.70 11.48
N TRP A 99 -7.94 15.36 10.41
CA TRP A 99 -7.10 14.16 10.37
C TRP A 99 -5.80 14.35 11.15
N THR A 100 -5.46 13.42 12.05
CA THR A 100 -4.12 13.34 12.67
C THR A 100 -3.04 13.16 11.59
N TRP A 101 -3.36 12.38 10.56
CA TRP A 101 -2.63 12.26 9.31
C TRP A 101 -3.51 11.59 8.26
N HIS A 102 -3.12 11.70 6.99
CA HIS A 102 -3.78 11.04 5.87
C HIS A 102 -2.74 10.36 4.96
N SER A 103 -3.13 9.25 4.35
CA SER A 103 -2.29 8.51 3.41
C SER A 103 -2.24 9.21 2.05
N ALA A 104 -1.13 9.08 1.33
CA ALA A 104 -1.14 9.26 -0.11
C ALA A 104 -2.06 8.23 -0.76
N MET A 105 -2.64 8.56 -1.91
CA MET A 105 -3.33 7.58 -2.75
C MET A 105 -2.33 6.59 -3.33
N ASP A 106 -2.69 5.32 -3.35
CA ASP A 106 -1.83 4.20 -3.69
C ASP A 106 -2.58 3.15 -4.52
N LEU A 107 -1.82 2.36 -5.28
CA LEU A 107 -2.33 1.24 -6.05
C LEU A 107 -1.83 -0.06 -5.43
N CYS A 108 -2.73 -0.74 -4.74
CA CYS A 108 -2.41 -1.94 -3.98
C CYS A 108 -1.96 -3.10 -4.89
N VAL A 109 -1.11 -3.99 -4.38
CA VAL A 109 -0.49 -5.07 -5.17
C VAL A 109 -0.72 -6.46 -4.59
N GLU A 110 -1.83 -6.67 -3.90
CA GLU A 110 -2.28 -8.01 -3.47
C GLU A 110 -2.44 -8.93 -4.69
N ASP A 111 -2.18 -10.23 -4.51
CA ASP A 111 -2.23 -11.23 -5.58
C ASP A 111 -3.56 -11.26 -6.35
N GLU A 112 -4.68 -10.92 -5.69
CA GLU A 112 -6.00 -10.85 -6.32
C GLU A 112 -6.19 -9.64 -7.24
N VAL A 113 -5.33 -8.63 -7.14
CA VAL A 113 -5.34 -7.39 -7.95
C VAL A 113 -4.15 -7.35 -8.92
N ALA A 114 -2.96 -7.73 -8.47
CA ALA A 114 -1.71 -7.63 -9.23
C ALA A 114 -0.91 -8.94 -9.14
N GLY A 115 -1.50 -10.03 -9.63
CA GLY A 115 -0.96 -11.39 -9.51
C GLY A 115 0.33 -11.65 -10.31
N ASP A 116 0.68 -10.77 -11.26
CA ASP A 116 1.86 -10.89 -12.10
C ASP A 116 2.85 -9.72 -11.94
N ALA A 117 4.06 -9.89 -12.47
CA ALA A 117 5.17 -8.99 -12.19
C ALA A 117 5.07 -7.67 -12.97
N GLY A 118 4.56 -7.70 -14.20
CA GLY A 118 4.32 -6.48 -14.98
C GLY A 118 3.23 -5.61 -14.37
N THR A 119 2.09 -6.19 -14.00
CA THR A 119 0.99 -5.46 -13.35
C THR A 119 1.44 -4.89 -12.01
N ARG A 120 2.17 -5.68 -11.24
CA ARG A 120 2.73 -5.24 -9.95
C ARG A 120 3.71 -4.09 -10.15
N ARG A 121 4.63 -4.19 -11.12
CA ARG A 121 5.61 -3.13 -11.42
C ARG A 121 4.92 -1.84 -11.82
N LEU A 122 3.99 -1.89 -12.78
CA LEU A 122 3.19 -0.74 -13.20
C LEU A 122 2.51 -0.06 -12.00
N ARG A 123 1.89 -0.84 -11.11
CA ARG A 123 1.17 -0.29 -9.96
C ARG A 123 2.08 0.31 -8.88
N ILE A 124 3.27 -0.24 -8.66
CA ILE A 124 4.27 0.34 -7.76
C ILE A 124 4.73 1.70 -8.31
N ASP A 125 5.10 1.75 -9.58
CA ASP A 125 5.63 2.96 -10.21
C ASP A 125 4.54 4.05 -10.29
N MET A 126 3.30 3.67 -10.59
CA MET A 126 2.15 4.58 -10.53
C MET A 126 1.79 5.00 -9.11
N THR A 127 2.09 4.21 -8.08
CA THR A 127 1.95 4.63 -6.67
C THR A 127 2.98 5.71 -6.33
N ILE A 128 4.21 5.58 -6.82
CA ILE A 128 5.26 6.59 -6.66
C ILE A 128 4.86 7.90 -7.35
N ALA A 129 4.39 7.84 -8.60
CA ALA A 129 3.89 9.01 -9.31
C ALA A 129 2.71 9.67 -8.55
N ARG A 130 1.79 8.85 -8.03
CA ARG A 130 0.63 9.32 -7.27
C ARG A 130 1.01 9.98 -5.95
N TYR A 131 2.07 9.52 -5.29
CA TYR A 131 2.61 10.15 -4.08
C TYR A 131 3.02 11.61 -4.36
N PHE A 132 3.74 11.85 -5.45
CA PHE A 132 4.12 13.22 -5.84
C PHE A 132 2.92 14.08 -6.24
N GLU A 133 1.93 13.51 -6.94
CA GLU A 133 0.67 14.21 -7.24
C GLU A 133 -0.05 14.63 -5.96
N CYS A 134 -0.17 13.71 -4.98
CA CYS A 134 -0.77 13.98 -3.68
C CYS A 134 -0.01 15.06 -2.91
N ARG A 135 1.33 14.98 -2.85
CA ARG A 135 2.15 16.01 -2.18
C ARG A 135 1.96 17.39 -2.79
N ASN A 136 1.92 17.47 -4.12
CA ASN A 136 1.70 18.73 -4.82
C ASN A 136 0.31 19.30 -4.50
N GLU A 137 -0.73 18.46 -4.51
CA GLU A 137 -2.09 18.88 -4.17
C GLU A 137 -2.22 19.31 -2.70
N ALA A 138 -1.57 18.60 -1.77
CA ALA A 138 -1.48 18.98 -0.36
C ALA A 138 -0.86 20.37 -0.20
N SER A 139 0.29 20.60 -0.87
CA SER A 139 1.00 21.88 -0.81
C SER A 139 0.17 23.03 -1.37
N LYS A 140 -0.56 22.83 -2.47
CA LYS A 140 -1.44 23.86 -3.06
C LYS A 140 -2.57 24.27 -2.13
N ARG A 141 -3.03 23.36 -1.28
CA ARG A 141 -4.15 23.57 -0.35
C ARG A 141 -3.72 23.97 1.05
N GLY A 142 -2.41 23.97 1.33
CA GLY A 142 -1.88 24.21 2.67
C GLY A 142 -2.21 23.09 3.66
N CYS A 143 -2.43 21.86 3.17
CA CYS A 143 -2.56 20.68 4.00
C CYS A 143 -1.17 20.14 4.41
N ASP A 144 -1.13 19.37 5.50
CA ASP A 144 0.06 18.60 5.84
C ASP A 144 0.46 17.66 4.69
N ALA A 145 1.74 17.31 4.61
CA ALA A 145 2.19 16.34 3.61
C ALA A 145 1.54 14.96 3.89
N PRO A 146 1.11 14.23 2.84
CA PRO A 146 0.55 12.89 3.01
C PRO A 146 1.61 11.91 3.52
N VAL A 147 1.17 10.94 4.32
CA VAL A 147 1.97 9.77 4.68
C VAL A 147 2.21 8.95 3.40
N PRO A 148 3.47 8.77 2.94
CA PRO A 148 3.77 7.91 1.80
C PRO A 148 3.32 6.47 2.06
N VAL A 149 2.88 5.77 1.02
CA VAL A 149 2.46 4.36 1.13
C VAL A 149 3.31 3.51 0.22
N LEU A 150 4.22 2.74 0.80
CA LEU A 150 5.08 1.83 0.06
C LEU A 150 4.28 0.61 -0.41
N GLN A 151 4.54 0.20 -1.66
CA GLN A 151 3.94 -0.97 -2.28
C GLN A 151 5.01 -1.97 -2.72
N GLY A 152 4.65 -3.24 -2.73
CA GLY A 152 5.56 -4.33 -3.09
C GLY A 152 5.02 -5.73 -2.74
N ARG A 153 5.58 -6.74 -3.39
CA ARG A 153 5.44 -8.15 -3.01
C ARG A 153 6.67 -8.63 -2.26
N PHE A 154 7.85 -8.31 -2.76
CA PHE A 154 9.13 -8.72 -2.20
C PHE A 154 9.84 -7.56 -1.52
N ALA A 155 10.77 -7.89 -0.62
CA ALA A 155 11.50 -6.91 0.17
C ALA A 155 12.25 -5.88 -0.69
N ASP A 156 12.85 -6.29 -1.81
CA ASP A 156 13.52 -5.42 -2.78
C ASP A 156 12.58 -4.40 -3.42
N GLU A 157 11.35 -4.80 -3.74
CA GLU A 157 10.36 -3.89 -4.34
C GLU A 157 9.92 -2.80 -3.36
N TYR A 158 9.75 -3.12 -2.07
CA TYR A 158 9.44 -2.11 -1.05
C TYR A 158 10.60 -1.14 -0.82
N VAL A 159 11.84 -1.63 -0.84
CA VAL A 159 13.03 -0.79 -0.71
C VAL A 159 13.14 0.15 -1.90
N ARG A 160 13.01 -0.38 -3.13
CA ARG A 160 12.98 0.43 -4.35
C ARG A 160 11.89 1.50 -4.28
N CYS A 161 10.68 1.11 -3.87
CA CYS A 161 9.56 2.05 -3.71
C CYS A 161 9.89 3.19 -2.74
N ALA A 162 10.55 2.89 -1.61
CA ALA A 162 10.99 3.93 -0.67
C ALA A 162 12.09 4.83 -1.24
N GLU A 163 13.06 4.26 -1.95
CA GLU A 163 14.16 5.00 -2.59
C GLU A 163 13.62 5.95 -3.67
N GLU A 164 12.77 5.48 -4.55
CA GLU A 164 12.18 6.27 -5.65
C GLU A 164 11.19 7.33 -5.14
N MET A 165 10.44 7.06 -4.06
CA MET A 165 9.63 8.11 -3.41
C MET A 165 10.49 9.19 -2.73
N GLY A 166 11.76 8.92 -2.47
CA GLY A 166 12.66 9.85 -1.77
C GLY A 166 12.12 10.21 -0.38
N ILE A 167 11.80 9.19 0.43
CA ILE A 167 11.21 9.39 1.77
C ILE A 167 12.06 10.40 2.57
N PRO A 168 11.48 11.54 2.99
CA PRO A 168 12.21 12.55 3.74
C PRO A 168 12.79 11.98 5.04
N ALA A 169 14.01 12.38 5.40
CA ALA A 169 14.68 11.91 6.62
C ALA A 169 13.93 12.31 7.90
N ASP A 170 13.12 13.37 7.83
CA ASP A 170 12.27 13.87 8.91
C ASP A 170 10.82 13.33 8.85
N ALA A 171 10.50 12.44 7.90
CA ALA A 171 9.19 11.81 7.82
C ALA A 171 8.90 11.00 9.09
N PRO A 172 7.85 11.34 9.87
CA PRO A 172 7.59 10.65 11.13
C PRO A 172 7.00 9.26 10.91
N LEU A 173 6.39 9.03 9.74
CA LEU A 173 5.60 7.84 9.45
C LEU A 173 5.62 7.53 7.96
N VAL A 174 5.73 6.24 7.63
CA VAL A 174 5.56 5.68 6.30
C VAL A 174 4.56 4.53 6.39
N GLY A 175 3.58 4.50 5.50
CA GLY A 175 2.64 3.40 5.35
C GLY A 175 3.23 2.25 4.55
N VAL A 176 2.87 1.01 4.90
CA VAL A 176 3.26 -0.20 4.17
C VAL A 176 2.00 -0.92 3.71
N GLY A 177 1.71 -0.82 2.42
CA GLY A 177 0.56 -1.44 1.77
C GLY A 177 0.76 -2.94 1.52
N SER A 178 -0.33 -3.64 1.17
CA SER A 178 -0.33 -5.05 0.74
C SER A 178 0.38 -6.06 1.65
N VAL A 179 0.40 -5.78 2.96
CA VAL A 179 0.88 -6.69 4.01
C VAL A 179 -0.24 -7.40 4.76
N CYS A 180 -1.50 -7.06 4.47
CA CYS A 180 -2.66 -7.69 5.10
C CYS A 180 -2.74 -9.18 4.72
N ARG A 181 -2.91 -10.06 5.72
CA ARG A 181 -2.96 -11.53 5.56
C ARG A 181 -1.68 -12.18 5.01
N ARG A 182 -0.59 -11.44 4.85
CA ARG A 182 0.68 -11.96 4.37
C ARG A 182 1.25 -12.99 5.34
N HIS A 183 1.96 -13.98 4.79
CA HIS A 183 2.70 -14.95 5.57
C HIS A 183 3.79 -14.24 6.38
N LEU A 184 4.14 -14.77 7.56
CA LEU A 184 5.17 -14.15 8.40
C LEU A 184 6.58 -14.41 7.87
N HIS A 185 6.82 -15.61 7.37
CA HIS A 185 8.10 -16.12 6.90
C HIS A 185 8.16 -16.17 5.37
N GLY A 186 9.37 -16.41 4.84
CA GLY A 186 9.62 -16.47 3.41
C GLY A 186 10.18 -15.17 2.85
N PRO A 187 10.65 -15.18 1.59
CA PRO A 187 11.24 -14.01 0.93
C PRO A 187 10.24 -12.88 0.68
N ASP A 188 8.95 -13.20 0.52
CA ASP A 188 7.81 -12.28 0.44
C ASP A 188 7.04 -12.17 1.76
N GLY A 189 7.60 -12.72 2.85
CA GLY A 189 6.99 -12.69 4.17
C GLY A 189 7.14 -11.33 4.87
N LEU A 190 6.24 -11.05 5.81
CA LEU A 190 6.23 -9.79 6.58
C LEU A 190 7.57 -9.51 7.26
N PHE A 191 8.27 -10.54 7.76
CA PHE A 191 9.58 -10.35 8.40
C PHE A 191 10.65 -9.88 7.43
N ALA A 192 10.70 -10.42 6.21
CA ALA A 192 11.69 -10.03 5.21
C ALA A 192 11.50 -8.55 4.82
N ILE A 193 10.25 -8.14 4.62
CA ILE A 193 9.86 -6.77 4.25
C ILE A 193 10.21 -5.79 5.37
N VAL A 194 9.76 -6.03 6.60
CA VAL A 194 10.03 -5.11 7.72
C VAL A 194 11.52 -5.04 8.01
N ALA A 195 12.25 -6.16 7.95
CA ALA A 195 13.69 -6.16 8.13
C ALA A 195 14.45 -5.39 7.04
N ALA A 196 13.99 -5.44 5.79
CA ALA A 196 14.59 -4.67 4.71
C ALA A 196 14.33 -3.16 4.87
N LEU A 197 13.09 -2.78 5.18
CA LEU A 197 12.72 -1.39 5.45
C LEU A 197 13.42 -0.82 6.69
N ASP A 198 13.64 -1.65 7.72
CA ASP A 198 14.39 -1.25 8.91
C ASP A 198 15.83 -0.82 8.58
N ARG A 199 16.44 -1.42 7.54
CA ARG A 199 17.79 -1.06 7.08
C ARG A 199 17.77 0.10 6.09
N ALA A 200 16.78 0.14 5.20
CA ALA A 200 16.72 1.13 4.13
C ALA A 200 16.28 2.52 4.62
N LEU A 201 15.40 2.57 5.62
CA LEU A 201 14.86 3.84 6.14
C LEU A 201 15.72 4.40 7.26
N VAL A 202 15.85 5.73 7.27
CA VAL A 202 16.57 6.48 8.30
C VAL A 202 16.06 6.11 9.71
N PRO A 203 16.96 5.96 10.71
CA PRO A 203 16.54 5.79 12.10
C PRO A 203 15.65 6.96 12.55
N GLY A 204 14.42 6.66 12.96
CA GLY A 204 13.42 7.67 13.35
C GLY A 204 12.11 7.52 12.59
N VAL A 205 12.18 7.07 11.33
CA VAL A 205 11.00 6.84 10.49
C VAL A 205 10.26 5.59 10.99
N GLY A 206 9.03 5.78 11.47
CA GLY A 206 8.16 4.71 11.91
C GLY A 206 7.30 4.13 10.77
N LEU A 207 6.87 2.88 10.91
CA LEU A 207 5.98 2.24 9.95
C LEU A 207 4.52 2.18 10.44
N HIS A 208 3.58 2.45 9.54
CA HIS A 208 2.19 2.05 9.66
C HIS A 208 1.92 0.81 8.82
N LEU A 209 1.52 -0.30 9.43
CA LEU A 209 1.17 -1.51 8.67
C LEU A 209 -0.35 -1.58 8.45
N TYR A 210 -0.78 -1.44 7.21
CA TYR A 210 -2.21 -1.47 6.87
C TYR A 210 -2.79 -2.88 7.03
N GLY A 211 -3.89 -2.99 7.77
CA GLY A 211 -4.62 -4.26 7.98
C GLY A 211 -3.91 -5.30 8.84
N ALA A 212 -2.79 -4.96 9.49
CA ALA A 212 -2.09 -5.86 10.41
C ALA A 212 -2.79 -5.97 11.77
N LYS A 213 -2.70 -7.13 12.43
CA LYS A 213 -3.33 -7.38 13.75
C LYS A 213 -2.41 -8.15 14.70
N GLY A 214 -2.84 -8.32 15.95
CA GLY A 214 -2.01 -8.71 17.09
C GLY A 214 -1.12 -9.93 16.90
N GLY A 215 -1.55 -10.94 16.12
CA GLY A 215 -0.70 -12.09 15.80
C GLY A 215 0.59 -11.70 15.06
N ALA A 216 0.50 -10.80 14.07
CA ALA A 216 1.65 -10.29 13.34
C ALA A 216 2.55 -9.41 14.21
N LEU A 217 1.95 -8.53 15.03
CA LEU A 217 2.71 -7.65 15.93
C LEU A 217 3.48 -8.42 17.01
N ARG A 218 2.86 -9.47 17.57
CA ARG A 218 3.56 -10.37 18.50
C ARG A 218 4.78 -10.99 17.82
N ALA A 219 4.59 -11.53 16.62
CA ALA A 219 5.65 -12.20 15.89
C ALA A 219 6.78 -11.23 15.50
N LEU A 220 6.45 -9.98 15.13
CA LEU A 220 7.44 -8.92 14.90
C LEU A 220 8.23 -8.56 16.17
N ARG A 221 7.60 -8.59 17.35
CA ARG A 221 8.30 -8.40 18.63
C ARG A 221 9.26 -9.53 18.95
N GLU A 222 8.82 -10.77 18.78
CA GLU A 222 9.63 -11.97 18.96
C GLU A 222 10.85 -11.99 18.01
N ARG A 223 10.84 -11.17 16.96
CA ARG A 223 11.92 -10.96 16.00
C ARG A 223 12.71 -9.66 16.19
N GLY A 224 12.41 -8.88 17.24
CA GLY A 224 13.09 -7.60 17.48
C GLY A 224 12.74 -6.47 16.49
N LEU A 225 11.77 -6.68 15.60
CA LEU A 225 11.39 -5.73 14.55
C LEU A 225 10.26 -4.77 14.97
N LEU A 226 9.65 -4.99 16.15
CA LEU A 226 8.53 -4.16 16.61
C LEU A 226 8.92 -2.69 16.80
N HIS A 227 10.19 -2.41 17.10
CA HIS A 227 10.69 -1.05 17.33
C HIS A 227 10.47 -0.13 16.11
N ARG A 228 10.39 -0.70 14.91
CA ARG A 228 10.15 0.02 13.66
C ARG A 228 8.66 0.30 13.42
N ILE A 229 7.76 -0.39 14.12
CA ILE A 229 6.31 -0.28 13.89
C ILE A 229 5.72 0.77 14.81
N ARG A 230 5.23 1.87 14.21
CA ARG A 230 4.62 2.97 14.95
C ARG A 230 3.13 2.75 15.18
N SER A 231 2.44 2.23 14.18
CA SER A 231 1.01 1.94 14.27
C SER A 231 0.56 0.86 13.31
N VAL A 232 -0.63 0.33 13.53
CA VAL A 232 -1.35 -0.57 12.61
C VAL A 232 -2.82 -0.20 12.64
N ASP A 233 -3.58 -0.67 11.66
CA ASP A 233 -5.03 -0.65 11.71
C ASP A 233 -5.62 -2.03 11.40
N SER A 234 -6.85 -2.27 11.86
CA SER A 234 -7.61 -3.42 11.39
C SER A 234 -9.11 -3.26 11.56
N MET A 235 -9.86 -3.73 10.57
CA MET A 235 -11.31 -3.91 10.63
C MET A 235 -11.70 -5.38 10.91
N ALA A 236 -10.77 -6.21 11.41
CA ALA A 236 -11.02 -7.63 11.69
C ALA A 236 -12.16 -7.85 12.70
N TRP A 237 -12.36 -6.91 13.62
CA TRP A 237 -13.45 -6.93 14.60
C TRP A 237 -14.83 -6.93 13.92
N ASP A 238 -15.04 -6.06 12.92
CA ASP A 238 -16.31 -5.95 12.21
C ASP A 238 -16.56 -7.16 11.32
N TYR A 239 -15.51 -7.67 10.68
CA TYR A 239 -15.59 -8.92 9.93
C TYR A 239 -16.05 -10.08 10.81
N SER A 240 -15.50 -10.21 12.03
CA SER A 240 -15.93 -11.22 13.00
C SER A 240 -17.41 -11.08 13.36
N VAL A 241 -17.88 -9.87 13.65
CA VAL A 241 -19.31 -9.62 13.94
C VAL A 241 -20.19 -9.95 12.74
N ARG A 242 -19.77 -9.57 11.53
CA ARG A 242 -20.52 -9.85 10.30
C ARG A 242 -20.68 -11.35 10.06
N ARG A 243 -19.67 -12.14 10.39
CA ARG A 243 -19.67 -13.59 10.27
C ARG A 243 -20.47 -14.29 11.36
N SER A 244 -20.38 -13.85 12.61
CA SER A 244 -21.13 -14.45 13.72
C SER A 244 -22.60 -14.05 13.74
N THR A 245 -22.92 -12.85 13.22
CA THR A 245 -24.26 -12.28 13.21
C THR A 245 -24.56 -11.74 11.81
N PRO A 246 -25.01 -12.58 10.86
CA PRO A 246 -25.20 -12.18 9.46
C PRO A 246 -26.32 -11.14 9.25
N THR A 247 -27.36 -11.15 10.08
CA THR A 247 -28.52 -10.26 10.01
C THR A 247 -28.84 -9.68 11.40
N GLY A 248 -29.59 -8.58 11.46
CA GLY A 248 -30.03 -7.97 12.73
C GLY A 248 -28.91 -7.31 13.57
N ARG A 249 -27.73 -7.05 12.98
CA ARG A 249 -26.63 -6.35 13.65
C ARG A 249 -27.02 -4.91 13.98
N THR A 250 -26.94 -4.53 15.24
CA THR A 250 -27.06 -3.13 15.67
C THR A 250 -25.71 -2.42 15.67
N GLN A 251 -25.69 -1.09 15.60
CA GLN A 251 -24.46 -0.33 15.75
C GLN A 251 -23.86 -0.50 17.14
N PHE A 252 -24.70 -0.52 18.18
CA PHE A 252 -24.29 -0.78 19.55
C PHE A 252 -23.53 -2.12 19.73
N ALA A 253 -24.07 -3.24 19.21
CA ALA A 253 -23.39 -4.53 19.32
C ALA A 253 -22.02 -4.55 18.59
N ARG A 254 -21.94 -3.86 17.44
CA ARG A 254 -20.69 -3.66 16.71
C ARG A 254 -19.70 -2.81 17.51
N ALA A 255 -20.16 -1.75 18.16
CA ALA A 255 -19.33 -0.88 19.00
C ALA A 255 -18.72 -1.63 20.20
N LEU A 256 -19.51 -2.46 20.90
CA LEU A 256 -18.99 -3.29 21.98
C LEU A 256 -17.88 -4.24 21.47
N ALA A 257 -18.12 -4.92 20.35
CA ALA A 257 -17.13 -5.81 19.76
C ALA A 257 -15.85 -5.09 19.33
N MET A 258 -15.96 -3.85 18.86
CA MET A 258 -14.83 -2.99 18.50
C MET A 258 -13.96 -2.66 19.73
N VAL A 259 -14.58 -2.18 20.81
CA VAL A 259 -13.89 -1.85 22.07
C VAL A 259 -13.21 -3.08 22.67
N ASP A 260 -13.94 -4.20 22.76
CA ASP A 260 -13.41 -5.46 23.28
C ASP A 260 -12.25 -5.98 22.44
N TRP A 261 -12.36 -5.86 21.11
CA TRP A 261 -11.28 -6.29 20.21
C TRP A 261 -10.03 -5.45 20.41
N HIS A 262 -10.17 -4.12 20.51
CA HIS A 262 -9.05 -3.23 20.73
C HIS A 262 -8.35 -3.53 22.06
N ALA A 263 -9.11 -3.68 23.15
CA ALA A 263 -8.58 -4.07 24.46
C ALA A 263 -7.80 -5.39 24.40
N ARG A 264 -8.30 -6.40 23.65
CA ARG A 264 -7.58 -7.64 23.41
C ARG A 264 -6.27 -7.43 22.64
N GLN A 265 -6.24 -6.55 21.63
CA GLN A 265 -4.99 -6.25 20.91
C GLN A 265 -3.93 -5.67 21.84
N LEU A 266 -4.32 -4.71 22.69
CA LEU A 266 -3.41 -4.13 23.69
C LEU A 266 -2.90 -5.18 24.69
N ALA A 267 -3.77 -6.09 25.14
CA ALA A 267 -3.37 -7.18 26.03
C ALA A 267 -2.40 -8.17 25.35
N TYR A 268 -2.56 -8.44 24.04
CA TYR A 268 -1.58 -9.24 23.30
C TYR A 268 -0.22 -8.54 23.23
N LEU A 269 -0.24 -7.22 23.05
CA LEU A 269 0.96 -6.39 23.04
C LEU A 269 1.56 -6.16 24.42
N SER A 270 0.91 -6.47 25.54
CA SER A 270 1.56 -6.38 26.85
C SER A 270 2.24 -7.69 27.27
N ARG A 271 1.76 -8.84 26.76
CA ARG A 271 2.20 -10.19 27.16
C ARG A 271 3.39 -10.75 26.38
N ALA A 272 3.72 -10.20 25.22
CA ALA A 272 4.79 -10.72 24.38
C ALA A 272 6.17 -10.30 24.92
N THR A 273 6.99 -11.28 25.30
CA THR A 273 8.41 -11.09 25.66
C THR A 273 9.26 -11.01 24.40
N ALA A 274 10.18 -10.05 24.36
CA ALA A 274 11.15 -9.97 23.28
C ALA A 274 12.13 -11.15 23.40
N GLN A 275 12.24 -11.95 22.36
CA GLN A 275 13.39 -12.83 22.18
C GLN A 275 14.34 -12.14 21.20
N THR A 276 15.62 -12.06 21.55
CA THR A 276 16.66 -11.63 20.63
C THR A 276 16.97 -12.79 19.69
N VAL A 277 16.15 -12.93 18.66
CA VAL A 277 16.48 -13.76 17.50
C VAL A 277 17.20 -12.86 16.50
N PRO A 278 18.39 -13.23 16.01
CA PRO A 278 19.06 -12.47 14.96
C PRO A 278 18.11 -12.31 13.77
N VAL A 279 17.93 -11.07 13.33
CA VAL A 279 17.20 -10.79 12.09
C VAL A 279 18.02 -11.38 10.94
N LEU A 280 17.60 -12.53 10.45
CA LEU A 280 18.21 -13.15 9.27
C LEU A 280 18.05 -12.18 8.09
N GLN A 281 19.15 -11.90 7.40
CA GLN A 281 19.09 -11.22 6.13
C GLN A 281 18.24 -12.07 5.18
N PRO A 282 17.16 -11.52 4.59
CA PRO A 282 16.49 -12.21 3.52
C PRO A 282 17.52 -12.40 2.39
N ALA A 283 17.66 -13.63 1.91
CA ALA A 283 18.51 -13.91 0.76
C ALA A 283 18.05 -13.07 -0.43
N PRO A 284 18.98 -12.62 -1.29
CA PRO A 284 18.60 -11.93 -2.53
C PRO A 284 17.60 -12.77 -3.32
N ARG A 285 16.54 -12.13 -3.82
CA ARG A 285 15.56 -12.78 -4.68
C ARG A 285 16.22 -13.11 -6.01
N LEU A 286 16.13 -14.36 -6.44
CA LEU A 286 16.54 -14.76 -7.79
C LEU A 286 15.33 -14.60 -8.71
N GLN A 287 15.42 -13.65 -9.65
CA GLN A 287 14.40 -13.45 -10.67
C GLN A 287 14.67 -14.33 -11.89
N GLY A 288 13.61 -14.98 -12.38
CA GLY A 288 13.64 -15.68 -13.66
C GLY A 288 13.54 -14.71 -14.83
N ASP A 289 13.93 -15.16 -16.03
CA ASP A 289 13.98 -14.30 -17.21
C ASP A 289 12.60 -13.74 -17.61
N VAL A 290 11.56 -14.57 -17.44
CA VAL A 290 10.16 -14.16 -17.67
C VAL A 290 9.75 -13.06 -16.69
N GLU A 291 10.14 -13.15 -15.42
CA GLU A 291 9.81 -12.14 -14.42
C GLU A 291 10.53 -10.82 -14.69
N ILE A 292 11.81 -10.87 -15.07
CA ILE A 292 12.58 -9.67 -15.45
C ILE A 292 11.92 -8.96 -16.63
N ALA A 293 11.57 -9.70 -17.68
CA ALA A 293 10.93 -9.12 -18.85
C ALA A 293 9.52 -8.61 -18.54
N ASP A 294 8.75 -9.32 -17.71
CA ASP A 294 7.41 -8.90 -17.31
C ASP A 294 7.46 -7.59 -16.52
N GLU A 295 8.38 -7.47 -15.55
CA GLU A 295 8.63 -6.21 -14.84
C GLU A 295 9.04 -5.09 -15.81
N ALA A 296 9.88 -5.37 -16.81
CA ALA A 296 10.30 -4.37 -17.80
C ALA A 296 9.13 -3.83 -18.64
N VAL A 297 8.19 -4.69 -19.04
CA VAL A 297 6.95 -4.25 -19.74
C VAL A 297 6.12 -3.34 -18.83
N GLY A 298 5.95 -3.73 -17.57
CA GLY A 298 5.22 -2.91 -16.58
C GLY A 298 5.86 -1.53 -16.36
N ALA A 299 7.19 -1.49 -16.28
CA ALA A 299 7.95 -0.24 -16.12
C ALA A 299 7.84 0.66 -17.37
N ALA A 300 7.99 0.11 -18.57
CA ALA A 300 7.87 0.88 -19.81
C ALA A 300 6.48 1.55 -19.96
N LEU A 301 5.41 0.84 -19.60
CA LEU A 301 4.06 1.42 -19.59
C LEU A 301 3.87 2.47 -18.49
N ALA A 302 4.55 2.31 -17.34
CA ALA A 302 4.55 3.32 -16.29
C ALA A 302 5.26 4.61 -16.74
N ASP A 303 6.36 4.49 -17.47
CA ASP A 303 7.09 5.63 -18.04
C ASP A 303 6.22 6.40 -19.05
N LEU A 304 5.50 5.70 -19.93
CA LEU A 304 4.53 6.34 -20.83
C LEU A 304 3.38 7.04 -20.08
N CYS A 305 2.97 6.50 -18.94
CA CYS A 305 1.99 7.16 -18.08
C CYS A 305 2.59 8.42 -17.44
N ALA A 306 3.83 8.35 -16.98
CA ALA A 306 4.53 9.48 -16.34
C ALA A 306 4.78 10.63 -17.32
N SER A 307 5.05 10.32 -18.61
CA SER A 307 5.17 11.32 -19.68
C SER A 307 3.84 11.85 -20.21
N ASN A 308 2.71 11.30 -19.77
CA ASN A 308 1.35 11.53 -20.31
C ASN A 308 1.16 11.12 -21.78
N ASP A 309 1.97 10.18 -22.28
CA ASP A 309 1.78 9.62 -23.63
C ASP A 309 0.56 8.69 -23.68
N ILE A 310 0.27 7.98 -22.57
CA ILE A 310 -0.94 7.18 -22.40
C ILE A 310 -1.57 7.41 -21.03
N SER A 311 -2.86 7.12 -20.89
CA SER A 311 -3.49 7.11 -19.58
C SER A 311 -3.17 5.81 -18.82
N TYR A 312 -3.24 5.84 -17.49
CA TYR A 312 -3.13 4.62 -16.68
C TYR A 312 -4.17 3.56 -17.07
N ARG A 313 -5.38 3.98 -17.46
CA ARG A 313 -6.40 3.05 -17.96
C ARG A 313 -5.94 2.35 -19.23
N ASP A 314 -5.35 3.08 -20.16
CA ASP A 314 -4.82 2.50 -21.41
C ASP A 314 -3.64 1.58 -21.11
N ALA A 315 -2.72 1.98 -20.23
CA ALA A 315 -1.62 1.12 -19.78
C ALA A 315 -2.13 -0.23 -19.23
N THR A 316 -3.12 -0.21 -18.33
CA THR A 316 -3.71 -1.46 -17.81
C THR A 316 -4.41 -2.30 -18.87
N ALA A 317 -4.94 -1.68 -19.93
CA ALA A 317 -5.61 -2.37 -21.03
C ALA A 317 -4.61 -2.99 -22.03
N HIS A 318 -3.47 -2.33 -22.27
CA HIS A 318 -2.42 -2.79 -23.18
C HIS A 318 -1.56 -3.89 -22.56
N LEU A 319 -1.28 -3.78 -21.25
CA LEU A 319 -0.36 -4.64 -20.52
C LEU A 319 -0.54 -6.16 -20.81
N PRO A 320 -1.74 -6.76 -20.81
CA PRO A 320 -1.88 -8.20 -21.08
C PRO A 320 -1.38 -8.63 -22.47
N MET A 321 -1.60 -7.79 -23.50
CA MET A 321 -1.17 -8.09 -24.87
C MET A 321 0.34 -7.94 -25.01
N ASP A 322 0.89 -6.84 -24.50
CA ASP A 322 2.31 -6.52 -24.55
C ASP A 322 3.15 -7.61 -23.87
N ARG A 323 2.70 -8.07 -22.71
CA ARG A 323 3.31 -9.20 -22.00
C ARG A 323 3.25 -10.48 -22.80
N ALA A 324 2.11 -10.78 -23.44
CA ALA A 324 1.95 -11.99 -24.24
C ALA A 324 2.91 -12.00 -25.46
N MET A 325 3.14 -10.84 -26.08
CA MET A 325 4.11 -10.69 -27.17
C MET A 325 5.54 -10.94 -26.69
N VAL A 326 5.97 -10.29 -25.60
CA VAL A 326 7.31 -10.50 -25.02
C VAL A 326 7.52 -11.96 -24.60
N TYR A 327 6.50 -12.59 -24.00
CA TYR A 327 6.56 -14.00 -23.62
C TYR A 327 6.66 -14.93 -24.84
N ALA A 328 5.99 -14.60 -25.95
CA ALA A 328 6.11 -15.36 -27.18
C ALA A 328 7.53 -15.29 -27.74
N VAL A 329 8.14 -14.10 -27.74
CA VAL A 329 9.55 -13.92 -28.16
C VAL A 329 10.48 -14.71 -27.27
N LEU A 330 10.39 -14.58 -25.94
CA LEU A 330 11.22 -15.33 -24.99
C LEU A 330 11.07 -16.84 -25.13
N ARG A 331 9.85 -17.34 -25.31
CA ARG A 331 9.61 -18.77 -25.47
C ARG A 331 10.24 -19.33 -26.76
N ASN A 332 10.22 -18.56 -27.84
CA ASN A 332 10.66 -19.01 -29.15
C ASN A 332 12.17 -18.79 -29.38
N HIS A 333 12.73 -17.73 -28.81
CA HIS A 333 14.08 -17.25 -29.11
C HIS A 333 14.99 -17.11 -27.88
N GLY A 334 14.41 -17.17 -26.67
CA GLY A 334 15.14 -16.97 -25.40
C GLY A 334 15.60 -15.52 -25.20
N VAL A 335 16.44 -15.30 -24.18
CA VAL A 335 17.00 -13.97 -23.85
C VAL A 335 17.86 -13.39 -24.98
N LYS A 336 18.40 -14.25 -25.86
CA LYS A 336 19.26 -13.85 -26.97
C LYS A 336 18.57 -12.98 -28.01
N ALA A 337 17.25 -13.03 -28.07
CA ALA A 337 16.44 -12.16 -28.93
C ALA A 337 16.67 -10.67 -28.65
N PHE A 338 17.19 -10.34 -27.47
CA PHE A 338 17.40 -8.98 -26.97
C PHE A 338 18.90 -8.58 -26.93
N GLU A 339 19.80 -9.33 -27.56
CA GLU A 339 21.26 -9.03 -27.51
C GLU A 339 21.60 -7.71 -28.25
N ASP A 340 20.98 -7.51 -29.42
CA ASP A 340 21.27 -6.37 -30.31
C ASP A 340 20.71 -5.06 -29.76
N GLU A 341 21.50 -3.99 -29.78
CA GLU A 341 21.06 -2.66 -29.34
C GLU A 341 20.09 -2.01 -30.34
N ASP A 342 20.32 -2.23 -31.64
CA ASP A 342 19.51 -1.74 -32.75
C ASP A 342 19.19 -2.92 -33.68
N PRO A 343 18.21 -3.76 -33.32
CA PRO A 343 17.90 -4.96 -34.09
C PRO A 343 17.24 -4.62 -35.43
N GLU A 344 17.58 -5.36 -36.48
CA GLU A 344 16.83 -5.28 -37.75
C GLU A 344 15.38 -5.80 -37.61
N ASP A 345 15.14 -6.69 -36.63
CA ASP A 345 13.83 -7.23 -36.28
C ASP A 345 13.60 -7.10 -34.77
N ASP A 346 12.78 -6.13 -34.38
CA ASP A 346 12.36 -5.91 -32.99
C ASP A 346 11.17 -6.79 -32.59
N TYR A 347 10.76 -7.74 -33.45
CA TYR A 347 9.60 -8.59 -33.30
C TYR A 347 8.27 -7.82 -33.17
N GLY A 348 8.23 -6.57 -33.63
CA GLY A 348 7.10 -5.66 -33.48
C GLY A 348 6.87 -5.19 -32.03
N LEU A 349 7.89 -5.31 -31.17
CA LEU A 349 7.80 -4.90 -29.77
C LEU A 349 7.95 -3.39 -29.59
N GLY A 350 8.50 -2.66 -30.57
CA GLY A 350 8.69 -1.22 -30.52
C GLY A 350 9.44 -0.80 -29.25
N ILE A 351 8.85 0.09 -28.47
CA ILE A 351 9.44 0.60 -27.21
C ILE A 351 9.71 -0.48 -26.16
N LEU A 352 9.05 -1.64 -26.25
CA LEU A 352 9.22 -2.72 -25.28
C LEU A 352 10.52 -3.48 -25.51
N TYR A 353 11.02 -3.53 -26.76
CA TYR A 353 12.28 -4.18 -27.06
C TYR A 353 13.46 -3.60 -26.27
N PRO A 354 13.76 -2.28 -26.37
CA PRO A 354 14.88 -1.70 -25.64
C PRO A 354 14.65 -1.78 -24.12
N ALA A 355 13.42 -1.63 -23.63
CA ALA A 355 13.13 -1.75 -22.20
C ALA A 355 13.44 -3.15 -21.64
N VAL A 356 13.01 -4.21 -22.34
CA VAL A 356 13.29 -5.60 -21.95
C VAL A 356 14.78 -5.92 -22.08
N ARG A 357 15.44 -5.42 -23.13
CA ARG A 357 16.89 -5.54 -23.31
C ARG A 357 17.65 -4.91 -22.13
N GLU A 358 17.35 -3.66 -21.79
CA GLU A 358 18.00 -2.95 -20.68
C GLU A 358 17.82 -3.71 -19.36
N ALA A 359 16.63 -4.26 -19.11
CA ALA A 359 16.38 -5.08 -17.93
C ALA A 359 17.24 -6.37 -17.93
N PHE A 360 17.42 -7.02 -19.08
CA PHE A 360 18.30 -8.19 -19.17
C PHE A 360 19.79 -7.84 -19.03
N VAL A 361 20.24 -6.72 -19.58
CA VAL A 361 21.61 -6.21 -19.37
C VAL A 361 21.84 -5.94 -17.87
N ALA A 362 20.93 -5.23 -17.21
CA ALA A 362 21.01 -4.93 -15.78
C ALA A 362 21.01 -6.19 -14.91
N ALA A 363 20.28 -7.23 -15.32
CA ALA A 363 20.24 -8.53 -14.65
C ALA A 363 21.43 -9.45 -15.02
N GLY A 364 22.35 -8.99 -15.87
CA GLY A 364 23.51 -9.77 -16.33
C GLY A 364 23.13 -11.01 -17.14
N ARG A 365 21.99 -10.99 -17.82
CA ARG A 365 21.51 -12.07 -18.69
C ARG A 365 22.11 -12.00 -20.09
N ILE A 366 22.44 -10.79 -20.53
CA ILE A 366 23.11 -10.48 -21.80
C ILE A 366 24.17 -9.39 -21.56
N ALA A 367 25.11 -9.22 -22.49
CA ALA A 367 26.17 -8.22 -22.37
C ALA A 367 25.64 -6.80 -22.68
N ALA A 368 26.20 -5.80 -22.01
CA ALA A 368 26.13 -4.43 -22.53
C ALA A 368 26.98 -4.36 -23.80
N ALA A 369 26.38 -3.95 -24.92
CA ALA A 369 27.06 -3.79 -26.20
C ALA A 369 28.07 -2.63 -26.17
#